data_AF-A0A7C1L4C5-F1
#
_entry.id   AF-A0A7C1L4C5-F1
#
_cell.length_a   1.000
_cell.length_b   1.000
_cell.length_c   1.000
_cell.angle_alpha   90.00
_cell.angle_beta   90.00
_cell.angle_gamma   90.00
#
_symmetry.space_group_name_H-M   'P 1'
#
loop_
_entity.id
_entity.type
_entity.pdbx_description
1 polymer ?
#
loop_
_entity_poly.entity_id
_entity_poly.type
_entity_poly.pdbx_seq_one_letter_code
_entity_poly.pdbx_strand_id
1 'polypeptide(L)'
;MSLIDRAATFRGNVVDHAVSVTKNEFPQFVCKLVAKEIYDEEEQVWVDWTDVDENEITAYVVLYGSKGETLSSNQVKKVCNWDGASFQALNDGDYSETGIQFRVEEKVFQKQTRLQVSWIDEYDAVPGRSVRKLDQGELKQLDAKYAQFLKAGGKKAAPVKASGAKAGIVKNTKSAKPTSPKGPVKKVEKQTATEAIAGSKSDLSEPPAIPSDDVPTGHCTKDEAWNTVVEMRDSKISDSQLAECWSAAVKDAASGKQSDELTEEEWFKVQEKVMSETAVF
;
A
#
# COMPACT_ATOMS: atom_id res chain seq x y z
N MET A 1 -10.74 -22.03 -3.75
CA MET A 1 -11.06 -20.82 -2.98
C MET A 1 -10.49 -19.67 -3.77
N SER A 2 -11.37 -18.91 -4.41
CA SER A 2 -10.99 -17.74 -5.20
C SER A 2 -10.79 -16.59 -4.22
N LEU A 3 -9.60 -16.00 -4.24
CA LEU A 3 -9.20 -14.95 -3.29
C LEU A 3 -9.26 -13.61 -3.98
N ILE A 4 -9.58 -12.55 -3.23
CA ILE A 4 -9.47 -11.16 -3.70
C ILE A 4 -8.13 -10.95 -4.41
N ASP A 5 -8.19 -10.48 -5.64
CA ASP A 5 -7.09 -10.44 -6.60
C ASP A 5 -6.45 -9.05 -6.78
N ARG A 6 -6.98 -8.05 -6.09
CA ARG A 6 -6.54 -6.65 -6.22
C ARG A 6 -6.49 -5.91 -4.88
N ALA A 7 -5.61 -4.93 -4.81
CA ALA A 7 -5.55 -3.98 -3.71
C ALA A 7 -6.68 -2.95 -3.84
N ALA A 8 -7.51 -2.83 -2.81
CA ALA A 8 -8.59 -1.84 -2.71
C ALA A 8 -9.13 -1.77 -1.27
N THR A 9 -10.12 -0.92 -1.05
CA THR A 9 -10.92 -0.95 0.18
C THR A 9 -12.24 -1.64 -0.08
N PHE A 10 -12.61 -2.57 0.79
CA PHE A 10 -13.82 -3.38 0.68
C PHE A 10 -14.69 -3.24 1.93
N ARG A 11 -15.98 -3.53 1.78
CA ARG A 11 -16.92 -3.79 2.87
C ARG A 11 -17.45 -5.20 2.73
N GLY A 12 -17.68 -5.84 3.86
CA GLY A 12 -18.07 -7.24 3.89
C GLY A 12 -18.42 -7.75 5.27
N ASN A 13 -18.52 -9.06 5.37
CA ASN A 13 -18.82 -9.76 6.62
C ASN A 13 -17.68 -10.70 7.01
N VAL A 14 -17.53 -10.91 8.32
CA VAL A 14 -16.73 -12.03 8.84
C VAL A 14 -17.53 -13.31 8.65
N VAL A 15 -16.93 -14.34 8.06
CA VAL A 15 -17.59 -15.66 7.84
C VAL A 15 -17.09 -16.70 8.83
N ASP A 16 -15.82 -16.61 9.19
CA ASP A 16 -15.14 -17.55 10.07
C ASP A 16 -14.05 -16.80 10.81
N HIS A 17 -13.76 -17.18 12.05
CA HIS A 17 -12.71 -16.54 12.82
C HIS A 17 -12.15 -17.46 13.90
N ALA A 18 -10.93 -17.15 14.32
CA ALA A 18 -10.27 -17.81 15.43
C ALA A 18 -9.20 -16.89 16.03
N VAL A 19 -8.84 -17.15 17.28
CA VAL A 19 -7.60 -16.61 17.85
C VAL A 19 -6.49 -17.65 17.68
N SER A 20 -5.36 -17.22 17.14
CA SER A 20 -4.20 -18.05 16.87
C SER A 20 -2.92 -17.36 17.36
N VAL A 21 -1.77 -17.99 17.13
CA VAL A 21 -0.46 -17.50 17.54
C VAL A 21 0.44 -17.44 16.31
N THR A 22 1.14 -16.31 16.14
CA THR A 22 2.12 -16.13 15.06
C THR A 22 3.36 -17.00 15.29
N LYS A 23 4.24 -17.10 14.27
CA LYS A 23 5.55 -17.77 14.41
C LYS A 23 6.42 -17.19 15.54
N ASN A 24 6.22 -15.92 15.89
CA ASN A 24 6.96 -15.24 16.96
C ASN A 24 6.18 -15.24 18.30
N GLU A 25 5.24 -16.17 18.47
CA GLU A 25 4.46 -16.35 19.70
C GLU A 25 3.52 -15.18 20.06
N PHE A 26 3.28 -14.25 19.13
CA PHE A 26 2.33 -13.17 19.32
C PHE A 26 0.88 -13.62 19.03
N PRO A 27 -0.10 -13.26 19.87
CA PRO A 27 -1.50 -13.57 19.62
C PRO A 27 -2.00 -12.79 18.39
N GLN A 28 -2.72 -13.47 17.52
CA GLN A 28 -3.32 -12.92 16.31
C GLN A 28 -4.79 -13.32 16.23
N PHE A 29 -5.63 -12.38 15.79
CA PHE A 29 -6.98 -12.65 15.34
C PHE A 29 -6.92 -13.02 13.86
N VAL A 30 -7.46 -14.19 13.51
CA VAL A 30 -7.52 -14.68 12.14
C VAL A 30 -8.99 -14.73 11.77
N CYS A 31 -9.38 -14.03 10.70
CA CYS A 31 -10.75 -14.06 10.22
C CYS A 31 -10.83 -14.20 8.70
N LYS A 32 -11.79 -15.00 8.23
CA LYS A 32 -12.18 -15.07 6.83
C LYS A 32 -13.24 -14.03 6.57
N LEU A 33 -13.02 -13.25 5.53
CA LEU A 33 -13.85 -12.13 5.12
C LEU A 33 -14.41 -12.42 3.74
N VAL A 34 -15.68 -12.08 3.54
CA VAL A 34 -16.34 -12.05 2.23
C VAL A 34 -16.66 -10.60 1.91
N ALA A 35 -16.07 -10.06 0.85
CA ALA A 35 -16.39 -8.76 0.30
C ALA A 35 -17.78 -8.77 -0.33
N LYS A 36 -18.55 -7.71 -0.04
CA LYS A 36 -19.85 -7.42 -0.65
C LYS A 36 -19.81 -6.15 -1.48
N GLU A 37 -18.99 -5.18 -1.10
CA GLU A 37 -18.84 -3.92 -1.79
C GLU A 37 -17.35 -3.58 -1.91
N ILE A 38 -16.98 -2.91 -2.99
CA ILE A 38 -15.66 -2.30 -3.21
C ILE A 38 -15.83 -0.77 -3.24
N TYR A 39 -14.86 -0.05 -2.68
CA TYR A 39 -14.86 1.41 -2.74
C TYR A 39 -14.21 1.89 -4.03
N ASP A 40 -14.94 2.67 -4.82
CA ASP A 40 -14.41 3.41 -5.96
C ASP A 40 -13.84 4.74 -5.46
N GLU A 41 -12.52 4.90 -5.54
CA GLU A 41 -11.85 6.12 -5.06
C GLU A 41 -12.08 7.33 -5.98
N GLU A 42 -12.37 7.11 -7.27
CA GLU A 42 -12.59 8.18 -8.25
C GLU A 42 -14.00 8.76 -8.08
N GLU A 43 -15.00 7.90 -7.96
CA GLU A 43 -16.40 8.30 -7.80
C GLU A 43 -16.79 8.53 -6.33
N GLN A 44 -15.95 8.08 -5.38
CA GLN A 44 -16.21 8.13 -3.93
C GLN A 44 -17.50 7.42 -3.51
N VAL A 45 -17.80 6.29 -4.17
CA VAL A 45 -19.00 5.48 -3.94
C VAL A 45 -18.64 4.03 -3.65
N TRP A 46 -19.54 3.35 -2.95
CA TRP A 46 -19.48 1.90 -2.79
C TRP A 46 -20.17 1.25 -3.99
N VAL A 47 -19.48 0.32 -4.63
CA VAL A 47 -19.96 -0.46 -5.77
C VAL A 47 -20.13 -1.90 -5.32
N ASP A 48 -21.22 -2.53 -5.74
CA ASP A 48 -21.48 -3.93 -5.44
C ASP A 48 -20.37 -4.84 -6.01
N TRP A 49 -19.93 -5.79 -5.19
CA TRP A 49 -18.86 -6.75 -5.46
C TRP A 49 -19.32 -8.19 -5.23
N THR A 50 -20.62 -8.40 -4.99
CA THR A 50 -21.15 -9.73 -4.67
C THR A 50 -21.12 -10.73 -5.83
N ASP A 51 -21.15 -10.25 -7.07
CA ASP A 51 -21.11 -11.07 -8.30
C ASP A 51 -19.69 -11.56 -8.68
N VAL A 52 -18.65 -11.18 -7.95
CA VAL A 52 -17.26 -11.57 -8.23
C VAL A 52 -16.91 -12.83 -7.42
N ASP A 53 -16.45 -13.87 -8.10
CA ASP A 53 -16.04 -15.13 -7.46
C ASP A 53 -14.82 -14.93 -6.53
N GLU A 54 -13.93 -14.00 -6.87
CA GLU A 54 -12.78 -13.55 -6.05
C GLU A 54 -13.18 -12.55 -4.94
N ASN A 55 -14.12 -12.91 -4.07
CA ASN A 55 -14.59 -12.04 -2.98
C ASN A 55 -14.11 -12.45 -1.58
N GLU A 56 -13.37 -13.56 -1.45
CA GLU A 56 -12.89 -14.05 -0.15
C GLU A 56 -11.46 -13.62 0.17
N ILE A 57 -11.16 -13.31 1.43
CA ILE A 57 -9.78 -13.16 1.91
C ILE A 57 -9.65 -13.56 3.38
N THR A 58 -8.50 -14.09 3.78
CA THR A 58 -8.18 -14.33 5.20
C THR A 58 -7.32 -13.18 5.73
N ALA A 59 -7.82 -12.48 6.74
CA ALA A 59 -7.07 -11.46 7.46
C ALA A 59 -6.28 -12.09 8.61
N TYR A 60 -5.01 -11.73 8.72
CA TYR A 60 -4.13 -12.11 9.84
C TYR A 60 -3.75 -10.85 10.61
N VAL A 61 -4.36 -10.67 11.78
CA VAL A 61 -4.37 -9.42 12.53
C VAL A 61 -3.66 -9.61 13.86
N VAL A 62 -2.41 -9.14 13.97
CA VAL A 62 -1.62 -9.29 15.21
C VAL A 62 -2.16 -8.35 16.29
N LEU A 63 -2.56 -8.89 17.44
CA LEU A 63 -3.19 -8.14 18.52
C LEU A 63 -2.16 -7.51 19.48
N TYR A 64 -1.12 -8.27 19.83
CA TYR A 64 -0.05 -7.81 20.72
C TYR A 64 1.30 -8.11 20.08
N GLY A 65 2.17 -7.12 20.02
CA GLY A 65 3.56 -7.30 19.59
C GLY A 65 4.53 -7.21 20.77
N SER A 66 5.83 -7.18 20.46
CA SER A 66 6.89 -7.05 21.47
C SER A 66 6.80 -5.75 22.30
N LYS A 67 6.12 -4.72 21.78
CA LYS A 67 5.92 -3.42 22.43
C LYS A 67 4.56 -3.29 23.13
N GLY A 68 3.80 -4.38 23.23
CA GLY A 68 2.45 -4.39 23.79
C GLY A 68 1.36 -4.32 22.73
N GLU A 69 0.23 -3.72 23.09
CA GLU A 69 -0.97 -3.65 22.25
C GLU A 69 -0.71 -2.95 20.90
N THR A 70 -1.15 -3.57 19.81
CA THR A 70 -1.00 -3.01 18.46
C THR A 70 -2.16 -2.08 18.11
N LEU A 71 -1.98 -1.26 17.06
CA LEU A 71 -3.08 -0.53 16.46
C LEU A 71 -4.20 -1.46 15.98
N SER A 72 -3.83 -2.64 15.49
CA SER A 72 -4.75 -3.64 15.01
C SER A 72 -5.61 -4.26 16.12
N SER A 73 -5.09 -4.37 17.35
CA SER A 73 -5.93 -4.74 18.50
C SER A 73 -7.04 -3.71 18.73
N ASN A 74 -6.72 -2.41 18.69
CA ASN A 74 -7.74 -1.36 18.82
C ASN A 74 -8.79 -1.41 17.71
N GLN A 75 -8.39 -1.76 16.48
CA GLN A 75 -9.32 -1.99 15.38
C GLN A 75 -10.26 -3.16 15.65
N VAL A 76 -9.72 -4.31 16.09
CA VAL A 76 -10.53 -5.48 16.43
C VAL A 76 -11.50 -5.17 17.57
N LYS A 77 -11.04 -4.48 18.62
CA LYS A 77 -11.91 -4.01 19.72
C LYS A 77 -13.09 -3.20 19.22
N LYS A 78 -12.82 -2.23 18.34
CA LYS A 78 -13.83 -1.35 17.76
C LYS A 78 -14.84 -2.13 16.91
N VAL A 79 -14.35 -3.00 16.04
CA VAL A 79 -15.15 -3.66 15.00
C VAL A 79 -15.93 -4.84 15.55
N CYS A 80 -15.31 -5.63 16.42
CA CYS A 80 -15.93 -6.82 17.02
C CYS A 80 -16.61 -6.50 18.36
N ASN A 81 -16.64 -5.22 18.78
CA ASN A 81 -17.08 -4.81 20.11
C ASN A 81 -16.40 -5.60 21.24
N TRP A 82 -15.12 -5.93 21.05
CA TRP A 82 -14.32 -6.70 22.00
C TRP A 82 -13.66 -5.77 23.02
N ASP A 83 -13.69 -6.15 24.30
CA ASP A 83 -13.18 -5.33 25.40
C ASP A 83 -11.64 -5.42 25.58
N GLY A 84 -11.00 -6.41 24.97
CA GLY A 84 -9.57 -6.68 25.15
C GLY A 84 -9.19 -7.47 26.38
N ALA A 85 -10.16 -7.92 27.18
CA ALA A 85 -9.89 -8.57 28.47
C ALA A 85 -9.60 -10.06 28.32
N SER A 86 -10.19 -10.72 27.32
CA SER A 86 -10.07 -12.17 27.13
C SER A 86 -9.99 -12.56 25.66
N PHE A 87 -8.93 -13.28 25.29
CA PHE A 87 -8.81 -13.91 23.98
C PHE A 87 -9.82 -15.04 23.78
N GLN A 88 -10.23 -15.71 24.86
CA GLN A 88 -11.27 -16.73 24.79
C GLN A 88 -12.61 -16.08 24.43
N ALA A 89 -12.96 -14.93 25.03
CA ALA A 89 -14.17 -14.20 24.67
C ALA A 89 -14.15 -13.73 23.21
N LEU A 90 -12.97 -13.35 22.70
CA LEU A 90 -12.79 -13.02 21.28
C LEU A 90 -12.96 -14.26 20.39
N ASN A 91 -12.50 -15.43 20.82
CA ASN A 91 -12.58 -16.67 20.03
C ASN A 91 -13.97 -17.31 20.04
N ASP A 92 -14.69 -17.20 21.15
CA ASP A 92 -16.00 -17.83 21.35
C ASP A 92 -17.16 -16.89 20.95
N GLY A 93 -16.86 -15.64 20.59
CA GLY A 93 -17.83 -14.68 20.09
C GLY A 93 -18.41 -15.08 18.73
N ASP A 94 -19.60 -14.60 18.40
CA ASP A 94 -20.15 -14.74 17.05
C ASP A 94 -20.07 -13.41 16.31
N TYR A 95 -19.33 -13.38 15.22
CA TYR A 95 -19.15 -12.20 14.37
C TYR A 95 -19.66 -12.42 12.95
N SER A 96 -20.41 -13.49 12.69
CA SER A 96 -20.92 -13.83 11.36
C SER A 96 -21.77 -12.70 10.73
N GLU A 97 -22.47 -11.94 11.57
CA GLU A 97 -23.28 -10.79 11.17
C GLU A 97 -22.53 -9.45 11.25
N THR A 98 -21.29 -9.44 11.74
CA THR A 98 -20.49 -8.23 11.89
C THR A 98 -20.04 -7.73 10.52
N GLY A 99 -20.67 -6.65 10.07
CA GLY A 99 -20.22 -5.88 8.91
C GLY A 99 -18.93 -5.12 9.23
N ILE A 100 -17.91 -5.28 8.40
CA ILE A 100 -16.62 -4.63 8.57
C ILE A 100 -16.18 -3.96 7.27
N GLN A 101 -15.40 -2.88 7.40
CA GLN A 101 -14.60 -2.34 6.32
C GLN A 101 -13.18 -2.87 6.44
N PHE A 102 -12.58 -3.32 5.35
CA PHE A 102 -11.19 -3.77 5.34
C PHE A 102 -10.43 -3.27 4.12
N ARG A 103 -9.14 -3.00 4.28
CA ARG A 103 -8.27 -2.58 3.18
C ARG A 103 -7.28 -3.68 2.86
N VAL A 104 -7.23 -4.04 1.59
CA VAL A 104 -6.26 -4.98 1.02
C VAL A 104 -5.17 -4.16 0.34
N GLU A 105 -3.92 -4.43 0.72
CA GLU A 105 -2.74 -3.79 0.12
C GLU A 105 -1.76 -4.88 -0.31
N GLU A 106 -0.97 -4.56 -1.33
CA GLU A 106 0.18 -5.37 -1.73
C GLU A 106 1.30 -5.23 -0.70
N LYS A 107 1.75 -6.36 -0.17
CA LYS A 107 2.87 -6.42 0.74
C LYS A 107 3.97 -7.26 0.12
N VAL A 108 5.12 -6.63 -0.09
CA VAL A 108 6.33 -7.31 -0.55
C VAL A 108 7.08 -7.87 0.64
N PHE A 109 7.22 -9.19 0.69
CA PHE A 109 8.05 -9.87 1.68
C PHE A 109 8.92 -10.92 0.98
N GLN A 110 10.24 -10.87 1.19
CA GLN A 110 11.19 -11.77 0.53
C GLN A 110 10.98 -11.85 -1.00
N LYS A 111 10.74 -10.69 -1.64
CA LYS A 111 10.55 -10.56 -3.10
C LYS A 111 9.27 -11.20 -3.64
N GLN A 112 8.40 -11.68 -2.75
CA GLN A 112 7.06 -12.13 -3.09
C GLN A 112 6.07 -11.03 -2.71
N THR A 113 5.35 -10.51 -3.71
CA THR A 113 4.20 -9.65 -3.50
C THR A 113 3.01 -10.52 -3.13
N ARG A 114 2.38 -10.24 -1.99
CA ARG A 114 1.14 -10.89 -1.57
C ARG A 114 0.13 -9.84 -1.16
N LEU A 115 -1.12 -10.05 -1.55
CA LEU A 115 -2.24 -9.25 -1.06
C LEU A 115 -2.51 -9.64 0.39
N GLN A 116 -2.54 -8.63 1.27
CA GLN A 116 -2.84 -8.83 2.68
C GLN A 116 -3.79 -7.73 3.14
N VAL A 117 -4.70 -8.08 4.06
CA VAL A 117 -5.48 -7.10 4.79
C VAL A 117 -4.54 -6.29 5.70
N SER A 118 -4.40 -4.99 5.41
CA SER A 118 -3.54 -4.08 6.16
C SER A 118 -4.30 -3.25 7.21
N TRP A 119 -5.61 -3.08 7.01
CA TRP A 119 -6.47 -2.25 7.87
C TRP A 119 -7.87 -2.84 8.01
N ILE A 120 -8.46 -2.72 9.19
CA ILE A 120 -9.87 -3.05 9.45
C ILE A 120 -10.52 -1.89 10.22
N ASP A 121 -11.77 -1.58 9.89
CA ASP A 121 -12.59 -0.54 10.54
C ASP A 121 -14.08 -0.95 10.55
N GLU A 122 -14.91 -0.12 11.17
CA GLU A 122 -16.37 -0.27 11.18
C GLU A 122 -16.92 -0.20 9.75
N TYR A 123 -18.03 -0.92 9.50
CA TYR A 123 -18.67 -0.96 8.19
C TYR A 123 -18.85 0.43 7.59
N ASP A 124 -19.44 1.36 8.33
CA ASP A 124 -19.76 2.71 7.84
C ASP A 124 -18.61 3.72 7.95
N ALA A 125 -17.38 3.27 8.21
CA ALA A 125 -16.22 4.15 8.17
C ALA A 125 -16.09 4.80 6.78
N VAL A 126 -15.54 6.02 6.74
CA VAL A 126 -15.24 6.71 5.48
C VAL A 126 -13.84 6.29 5.04
N PRO A 127 -13.68 5.62 3.89
CA PRO A 127 -12.36 5.25 3.35
C PRO A 127 -11.50 6.49 3.09
N GLY A 128 -10.19 6.30 3.13
CA GLY A 128 -9.26 7.35 2.70
C GLY A 128 -9.25 8.60 3.59
N ARG A 129 -9.53 8.49 4.90
CA ARG A 129 -9.31 9.60 5.85
C ARG A 129 -7.86 10.10 5.75
N SER A 130 -7.67 11.10 4.91
CA SER A 130 -6.60 12.06 5.04
C SER A 130 -6.75 12.74 6.40
N VAL A 131 -5.63 13.18 6.99
CA VAL A 131 -5.66 13.95 8.24
C VAL A 131 -6.61 15.13 8.05
N ARG A 132 -7.79 15.09 8.68
CA ARG A 132 -8.73 16.20 8.66
C ARG A 132 -8.04 17.36 9.37
N LYS A 133 -7.58 18.34 8.58
CA LYS A 133 -7.15 19.62 9.11
C LYS A 133 -8.41 20.29 9.64
N LEU A 134 -8.51 20.42 10.96
CA LEU A 134 -9.52 21.26 11.60
C LEU A 134 -9.37 22.67 11.04
N ASP A 135 -10.49 23.33 10.77
CA ASP A 135 -10.45 24.73 10.34
C ASP A 135 -9.99 25.63 11.50
N GLN A 136 -9.70 26.89 11.19
CA GLN A 136 -9.15 27.83 12.16
C GLN A 136 -10.09 28.09 13.35
N GLY A 137 -11.41 27.96 13.16
CA GLY A 137 -12.40 28.06 14.22
C GLY A 137 -12.38 26.86 15.15
N GLU A 138 -12.40 25.65 14.59
CA GLU A 138 -12.30 24.38 15.35
C GLU A 138 -10.98 24.30 16.13
N LEU A 139 -9.86 24.71 15.54
CA LEU A 139 -8.56 24.77 16.22
C LEU A 139 -8.56 25.74 17.41
N LYS A 140 -9.18 26.92 17.28
CA LYS A 140 -9.28 27.89 18.38
C LYS A 140 -10.13 27.37 19.54
N GLN A 141 -11.19 26.61 19.24
CA GLN A 141 -12.01 25.99 20.27
C GLN A 141 -11.24 24.89 21.00
N LEU A 142 -10.43 24.11 20.26
CA LEU A 142 -9.55 23.10 20.85
C LEU A 142 -8.48 23.75 21.74
N ASP A 143 -7.82 24.81 21.26
CA ASP A 143 -6.86 25.60 22.03
C ASP A 143 -7.49 26.16 23.32
N ALA A 144 -8.73 26.65 23.26
CA ALA A 144 -9.45 27.15 24.43
C ALA A 144 -9.77 26.02 25.42
N LYS A 145 -10.23 24.86 24.92
CA LYS A 145 -10.59 23.68 25.73
C LYS A 145 -9.39 23.09 26.47
N TYR A 146 -8.22 23.08 25.83
CA TYR A 146 -6.97 22.54 26.41
C TYR A 146 -6.02 23.63 26.93
N ALA A 147 -6.47 24.88 27.00
CA ALA A 147 -5.65 26.03 27.38
C ALA A 147 -4.94 25.84 28.73
N GLN A 148 -5.57 25.16 29.69
CA GLN A 148 -5.00 24.93 31.02
C GLN A 148 -3.82 23.94 30.97
N PHE A 149 -3.85 22.97 30.06
CA PHE A 149 -2.78 21.97 29.88
C PHE A 149 -1.67 22.47 28.96
N LEU A 150 -2.02 23.21 27.90
CA LEU A 150 -1.06 23.78 26.95
C LEU A 150 -0.21 24.91 27.56
N LYS A 151 -0.76 25.65 28.54
CA LYS A 151 -0.02 26.73 29.24
C LYS A 151 1.09 26.23 30.17
N ALA A 152 1.08 24.95 30.55
CA ALA A 152 2.13 24.38 31.41
C ALA A 152 3.45 24.09 30.67
N GLY A 153 3.44 24.10 29.33
CA GLY A 153 4.56 23.70 28.49
C GLY A 153 5.21 24.83 27.68
N GLY A 154 5.64 25.92 28.33
CA GLY A 154 6.62 26.85 27.74
C GLY A 154 6.20 27.67 26.50
N LYS A 155 7.09 28.58 26.08
CA LYS A 155 6.86 29.66 25.10
C LYS A 155 6.16 29.19 23.81
N LYS A 156 5.16 29.96 23.35
CA LYS A 156 4.52 29.83 22.04
C LYS A 156 5.59 29.64 20.95
N ALA A 157 5.63 28.45 20.35
CA ALA A 157 6.46 28.20 19.18
C ALA A 157 6.01 29.09 18.03
N ALA A 158 6.95 29.72 17.33
CA ALA A 158 6.65 30.48 16.12
C ALA A 158 6.20 29.52 15.02
N PRO A 159 5.22 29.89 14.17
CA PRO A 159 4.82 29.06 13.05
C PRO A 159 6.01 28.87 12.10
N VAL A 160 6.33 27.61 11.80
CA VAL A 160 7.36 27.25 10.82
C VAL A 160 6.86 27.68 9.45
N LYS A 161 7.46 28.72 8.86
CA LYS A 161 7.19 29.08 7.47
C LYS A 161 7.73 27.97 6.56
N ALA A 162 6.85 27.34 5.79
CA ALA A 162 7.27 26.59 4.62
C ALA A 162 8.05 27.54 3.70
N SER A 163 9.25 27.12 3.27
CA SER A 163 10.08 27.84 2.31
C SER A 163 9.36 27.86 0.95
N GLY A 164 8.50 28.84 0.75
CA GLY A 164 7.85 29.11 -0.53
C GLY A 164 8.79 29.89 -1.44
N ALA A 165 9.10 29.29 -2.60
CA ALA A 165 9.68 29.97 -3.74
C ALA A 165 8.90 31.26 -4.06
N LYS A 166 9.64 32.33 -4.34
CA LYS A 166 9.10 33.66 -4.64
C LYS A 166 8.27 33.62 -5.93
N ALA A 167 6.95 33.74 -5.82
CA ALA A 167 6.10 34.22 -6.91
C ALA A 167 5.81 35.71 -6.65
N GLY A 168 6.17 36.53 -7.64
CA GLY A 168 6.11 37.98 -7.58
C GLY A 168 4.69 38.53 -7.46
N ILE A 169 4.60 39.58 -6.64
CA ILE A 169 3.46 40.47 -6.47
C ILE A 169 3.25 41.29 -7.75
N VAL A 170 2.02 41.32 -8.28
CA VAL A 170 1.49 42.54 -8.90
C VAL A 170 0.09 42.79 -8.34
N LYS A 171 -0.10 44.04 -7.92
CA LYS A 171 -1.22 44.61 -7.15
C LYS A 171 -2.23 45.28 -8.10
N ASN A 172 -3.42 45.52 -7.56
CA ASN A 172 -4.48 46.48 -7.98
C ASN A 172 -5.42 46.02 -9.11
N THR A 173 -6.74 46.30 -9.12
CA THR A 173 -7.58 47.22 -8.32
C THR A 173 -9.08 46.95 -8.51
N LYS A 174 -9.86 47.35 -7.49
CA LYS A 174 -11.23 47.89 -7.48
C LYS A 174 -12.46 46.98 -7.64
N SER A 175 -13.33 47.18 -6.64
CA SER A 175 -14.71 46.75 -6.41
C SER A 175 -15.70 47.00 -7.55
N ALA A 176 -16.64 46.07 -7.73
CA ALA A 176 -18.08 46.35 -7.84
C ALA A 176 -18.89 45.07 -7.59
N LYS A 177 -19.99 45.21 -6.85
CA LYS A 177 -21.11 44.26 -6.66
C LYS A 177 -22.36 44.99 -7.21
N PRO A 178 -23.57 44.41 -7.28
CA PRO A 178 -24.08 43.09 -7.67
C PRO A 178 -25.02 43.18 -8.91
N THR A 179 -25.43 42.05 -9.51
CA THR A 179 -26.85 41.81 -9.92
C THR A 179 -27.03 40.38 -10.46
N SER A 180 -27.97 39.64 -9.88
CA SER A 180 -28.68 38.51 -10.51
C SER A 180 -29.89 39.06 -11.30
N PRO A 181 -30.41 38.35 -12.33
CA PRO A 181 -31.55 37.45 -12.09
C PRO A 181 -31.70 36.22 -13.03
N LYS A 182 -32.39 35.20 -12.48
CA LYS A 182 -33.32 34.21 -13.06
C LYS A 182 -33.38 34.02 -14.59
N GLY A 183 -33.36 32.74 -15.00
CA GLY A 183 -34.27 32.23 -16.02
C GLY A 183 -33.87 30.87 -16.62
N PRO A 184 -34.82 29.98 -16.98
CA PRO A 184 -34.61 28.53 -17.08
C PRO A 184 -34.63 27.99 -18.53
N VAL A 185 -34.76 26.65 -18.66
CA VAL A 185 -35.10 25.86 -19.87
C VAL A 185 -33.83 25.41 -20.64
N LYS A 186 -33.57 24.13 -20.98
CA LYS A 186 -34.45 23.14 -21.61
C LYS A 186 -33.85 21.72 -21.51
N LYS A 187 -34.75 20.77 -21.28
CA LYS A 187 -34.67 19.32 -21.48
C LYS A 187 -34.40 18.98 -22.95
N VAL A 188 -33.48 18.05 -23.24
CA VAL A 188 -33.52 17.20 -24.44
C VAL A 188 -33.07 15.79 -24.07
N GLU A 189 -33.96 14.85 -24.40
CA GLU A 189 -33.85 13.40 -24.31
C GLU A 189 -33.00 12.81 -25.44
N LYS A 190 -32.27 11.74 -25.09
CA LYS A 190 -32.23 10.42 -25.77
C LYS A 190 -31.69 10.36 -27.20
N GLN A 191 -30.61 9.58 -27.37
CA GLN A 191 -30.62 8.49 -28.34
C GLN A 191 -29.57 7.41 -28.04
N THR A 192 -30.10 6.20 -27.99
CA THR A 192 -29.48 4.87 -28.00
C THR A 192 -28.81 4.60 -29.35
N ALA A 193 -27.66 3.93 -29.36
CA ALA A 193 -27.33 2.95 -30.41
C ALA A 193 -26.18 2.03 -29.97
N THR A 194 -26.56 0.76 -29.88
CA THR A 194 -25.79 -0.48 -29.87
C THR A 194 -24.84 -0.57 -31.07
N GLU A 195 -23.64 -1.15 -30.90
CA GLU A 195 -23.15 -2.21 -31.80
C GLU A 195 -21.94 -2.94 -31.21
N ALA A 196 -22.11 -4.26 -31.07
CA ALA A 196 -21.05 -5.23 -30.98
C ALA A 196 -20.40 -5.41 -32.37
N ILE A 197 -19.19 -5.98 -32.44
CA ILE A 197 -18.83 -7.14 -33.28
C ILE A 197 -17.32 -7.47 -33.11
N ALA A 198 -17.11 -8.74 -32.75
CA ALA A 198 -16.05 -9.69 -33.15
C ALA A 198 -14.58 -9.24 -33.32
N GLY A 199 -13.74 -9.82 -32.45
CA GLY A 199 -12.87 -10.96 -32.78
C GLY A 199 -11.91 -10.84 -33.97
N SER A 200 -10.61 -10.93 -33.70
CA SER A 200 -9.65 -11.52 -34.64
C SER A 200 -8.54 -12.28 -33.92
N LYS A 201 -8.17 -13.41 -34.52
CA LYS A 201 -7.28 -14.46 -34.02
C LYS A 201 -5.79 -14.16 -34.28
N SER A 202 -4.97 -14.89 -33.54
CA SER A 202 -3.59 -15.35 -33.78
C SER A 202 -2.94 -15.04 -35.15
N ASP A 203 -1.64 -14.71 -35.13
CA ASP A 203 -0.63 -15.62 -35.69
C ASP A 203 0.78 -15.35 -35.12
N LEU A 204 1.54 -16.45 -34.97
CA LEU A 204 2.96 -16.49 -34.69
C LEU A 204 3.75 -16.03 -35.93
N SER A 205 4.91 -15.41 -35.72
CA SER A 205 6.06 -15.56 -36.62
C SER A 205 7.36 -15.24 -35.88
N GLU A 206 8.26 -16.22 -35.92
CA GLU A 206 9.58 -16.30 -35.31
C GLU A 206 10.67 -15.61 -36.19
N PRO A 207 11.83 -15.17 -35.63
CA PRO A 207 12.92 -14.46 -36.34
C PRO A 207 14.04 -15.44 -36.81
N PRO A 208 15.13 -15.06 -37.54
CA PRO A 208 16.32 -14.30 -37.04
C PRO A 208 17.02 -13.44 -38.16
N ALA A 209 18.14 -12.69 -38.05
CA ALA A 209 19.39 -12.71 -37.25
C ALA A 209 20.18 -11.36 -37.42
N ILE A 210 21.49 -11.37 -37.03
CA ILE A 210 22.66 -10.45 -37.24
C ILE A 210 23.07 -9.64 -35.95
N PRO A 211 24.36 -9.41 -35.61
CA PRO A 211 25.37 -10.31 -35.01
C PRO A 211 26.09 -9.75 -33.74
N SER A 212 26.58 -10.67 -32.89
CA SER A 212 27.81 -10.66 -32.06
C SER A 212 28.29 -9.40 -31.30
N ASP A 213 28.21 -9.47 -29.97
CA ASP A 213 29.40 -9.39 -29.10
C ASP A 213 29.28 -10.53 -28.06
N ASP A 214 30.25 -11.45 -28.05
CA ASP A 214 30.33 -12.58 -27.13
C ASP A 214 30.59 -12.08 -25.70
N VAL A 215 29.50 -11.85 -24.96
CA VAL A 215 29.47 -11.78 -23.50
C VAL A 215 28.59 -12.94 -23.04
N PRO A 216 28.98 -13.74 -22.04
CA PRO A 216 28.14 -14.83 -21.54
C PRO A 216 26.76 -14.26 -21.22
N THR A 217 25.74 -14.62 -22.01
CA THR A 217 24.42 -14.00 -21.92
C THR A 217 23.65 -14.73 -20.83
N GLY A 218 23.97 -14.41 -19.57
CA GLY A 218 23.11 -14.75 -18.45
C GLY A 218 22.08 -13.64 -18.25
N HIS A 219 20.82 -14.03 -18.11
CA HIS A 219 19.78 -13.16 -17.56
C HIS A 219 19.57 -13.60 -16.12
N CYS A 220 19.70 -12.67 -15.18
CA CYS A 220 19.36 -12.93 -13.79
C CYS A 220 18.71 -11.71 -13.19
N THR A 221 17.73 -11.95 -12.33
CA THR A 221 17.19 -10.90 -11.47
C THR A 221 18.24 -10.47 -10.44
N LYS A 222 18.13 -9.24 -9.92
CA LYS A 222 18.92 -8.73 -8.77
C LYS A 222 19.08 -9.75 -7.65
N ASP A 223 18.02 -10.51 -7.47
CA ASP A 223 17.80 -11.41 -6.37
C ASP A 223 18.53 -12.73 -6.54
N GLU A 224 18.52 -13.25 -7.76
CA GLU A 224 19.31 -14.41 -8.17
C GLU A 224 20.81 -14.06 -8.18
N ALA A 225 21.16 -12.87 -8.68
CA ALA A 225 22.53 -12.36 -8.64
C ALA A 225 23.08 -12.31 -7.21
N TRP A 226 22.31 -11.73 -6.27
CA TRP A 226 22.71 -11.66 -4.86
C TRP A 226 22.81 -13.05 -4.21
N ASN A 227 21.83 -13.91 -4.43
CA ASN A 227 21.83 -15.24 -3.83
C ASN A 227 23.02 -16.07 -4.31
N THR A 228 23.34 -16.02 -5.61
CA THR A 228 24.48 -16.75 -6.18
C THR A 228 25.80 -16.23 -5.60
N VAL A 229 25.95 -14.91 -5.48
CA VAL A 229 27.11 -14.28 -4.85
C VAL A 229 27.26 -14.73 -3.39
N VAL A 230 26.17 -14.81 -2.62
CA VAL A 230 26.20 -15.25 -1.23
C VAL A 230 26.55 -16.74 -1.11
N GLU A 231 26.06 -17.57 -2.02
CA GLU A 231 26.30 -19.02 -2.03
C GLU A 231 27.74 -19.36 -2.45
N MET A 232 28.30 -18.63 -3.41
CA MET A 232 29.62 -18.89 -4.01
C MET A 232 30.78 -18.10 -3.37
N ARG A 233 30.51 -17.25 -2.38
CA ARG A 233 31.55 -16.44 -1.71
C ARG A 233 32.58 -17.28 -0.96
N ASP A 234 33.82 -16.80 -0.91
CA ASP A 234 34.80 -17.35 0.03
C ASP A 234 34.33 -17.15 1.49
N SER A 235 34.37 -18.22 2.28
CA SER A 235 34.17 -18.21 3.74
C SER A 235 35.03 -17.20 4.51
N LYS A 236 36.13 -16.71 3.92
CA LYS A 236 37.02 -15.69 4.49
C LYS A 236 36.53 -14.26 4.29
N ILE A 237 35.58 -14.04 3.38
CA ILE A 237 35.04 -12.72 3.09
C ILE A 237 33.90 -12.44 4.07
N SER A 238 34.03 -11.35 4.82
CA SER A 238 32.98 -10.90 5.72
C SER A 238 31.78 -10.34 4.95
N ASP A 239 30.59 -10.39 5.56
CA ASP A 239 29.37 -9.79 5.00
C ASP A 239 29.56 -8.30 4.65
N SER A 240 30.40 -7.58 5.41
CA SER A 240 30.73 -6.17 5.16
C SER A 240 31.50 -5.98 3.87
N GLN A 241 32.52 -6.82 3.62
CA GLN A 241 33.32 -6.77 2.40
C GLN A 241 32.49 -7.16 1.17
N LEU A 242 31.61 -8.15 1.33
CA LEU A 242 30.67 -8.54 0.27
C LEU A 242 29.72 -7.41 -0.10
N ALA A 243 29.17 -6.71 0.89
CA ALA A 243 28.30 -5.55 0.67
C ALA A 243 29.02 -4.38 0.00
N GLU A 244 30.29 -4.15 0.33
CA GLU A 244 31.15 -3.15 -0.32
C GLU A 244 31.42 -3.51 -1.80
N CYS A 245 31.84 -4.75 -2.09
CA CYS A 245 32.04 -5.24 -3.45
C CYS A 245 30.76 -5.16 -4.28
N TRP A 246 29.62 -5.58 -3.72
CA TRP A 246 28.32 -5.47 -4.38
C TRP A 246 27.94 -4.02 -4.70
N SER A 247 28.09 -3.12 -3.73
CA SER A 247 27.78 -1.70 -3.93
C SER A 247 28.69 -1.05 -4.98
N ALA A 248 29.97 -1.43 -5.02
CA ALA A 248 30.91 -0.98 -6.04
C ALA A 248 30.54 -1.51 -7.44
N ALA A 249 30.15 -2.78 -7.55
CA ALA A 249 29.72 -3.39 -8.80
C ALA A 249 28.41 -2.79 -9.33
N VAL A 250 27.43 -2.56 -8.46
CA VAL A 250 26.17 -1.86 -8.82
C VAL A 250 26.45 -0.46 -9.34
N LYS A 251 27.36 0.28 -8.69
CA LYS A 251 27.72 1.65 -9.11
C LYS A 251 28.40 1.67 -10.48
N ASP A 252 29.20 0.66 -10.79
CA ASP A 252 29.88 0.53 -12.08
C ASP A 252 28.91 0.15 -13.20
N ALA A 253 28.00 -0.80 -12.94
CA ALA A 253 26.99 -1.23 -13.89
C ALA A 253 25.93 -0.15 -14.16
N ALA A 254 25.59 0.65 -13.16
CA ALA A 254 24.47 1.59 -13.25
C ALA A 254 24.69 2.76 -14.22
N SER A 255 25.91 3.09 -14.65
CA SER A 255 26.17 4.19 -15.61
C SER A 255 25.40 5.50 -15.32
N GLY A 256 25.09 5.80 -14.06
CA GLY A 256 24.29 6.97 -13.64
C GLY A 256 22.79 6.74 -13.40
N LYS A 257 22.26 5.54 -13.63
CA LYS A 257 20.89 5.11 -13.30
C LYS A 257 20.75 4.76 -11.82
N GLN A 258 19.52 4.77 -11.30
CA GLN A 258 19.24 4.25 -9.95
C GLN A 258 19.23 2.72 -9.97
N SER A 259 19.48 2.08 -8.81
CA SER A 259 19.54 0.61 -8.70
C SER A 259 18.28 -0.10 -9.16
N ASP A 260 17.14 0.60 -9.18
CA ASP A 260 15.84 0.02 -9.50
C ASP A 260 15.53 0.12 -11.01
N GLU A 261 16.42 0.74 -11.80
CA GLU A 261 16.34 0.85 -13.26
C GLU A 261 17.31 -0.10 -13.99
N LEU A 262 18.01 -0.95 -13.24
CA LEU A 262 18.96 -1.91 -13.79
C LEU A 262 18.24 -3.07 -14.48
N THR A 263 18.63 -3.36 -15.72
CA THR A 263 18.11 -4.50 -16.49
C THR A 263 18.69 -5.83 -15.99
N GLU A 264 18.07 -6.94 -16.36
CA GLU A 264 18.56 -8.30 -16.00
C GLU A 264 19.98 -8.57 -16.51
N GLU A 265 20.35 -8.01 -17.67
CA GLU A 265 21.72 -8.10 -18.21
C GLU A 265 22.71 -7.27 -17.37
N GLU A 266 22.29 -6.12 -16.86
CA GLU A 266 23.13 -5.30 -15.98
C GLU A 266 23.31 -5.98 -14.61
N TRP A 267 22.29 -6.68 -14.10
CA TRP A 267 22.39 -7.50 -12.89
C TRP A 267 23.33 -8.70 -13.04
N PHE A 268 23.33 -9.34 -14.21
CA PHE A 268 24.29 -10.41 -14.50
C PHE A 268 25.73 -9.91 -14.50
N LYS A 269 25.99 -8.72 -15.06
CA LYS A 269 27.30 -8.07 -14.98
C LYS A 269 27.71 -7.75 -13.54
N VAL A 270 26.77 -7.30 -12.71
CA VAL A 270 27.01 -7.09 -11.27
C VAL A 270 27.39 -8.41 -10.60
N GLN A 271 26.66 -9.49 -10.87
CA GLN A 271 26.95 -10.81 -10.33
C GLN A 271 28.35 -11.30 -10.72
N GLU A 272 28.70 -11.29 -12.00
CA GLU A 272 30.00 -11.74 -12.49
C GLU A 272 31.14 -10.94 -11.88
N LYS A 273 30.98 -9.61 -11.81
CA LYS A 273 32.00 -8.73 -11.22
C LYS A 273 32.23 -9.05 -9.75
N VAL A 274 31.15 -9.18 -8.97
CA VAL A 274 31.28 -9.52 -7.54
C VAL A 274 31.85 -10.93 -7.36
N MET A 275 31.44 -11.91 -8.16
CA MET A 275 32.02 -13.26 -8.09
C MET A 275 33.51 -13.26 -8.49
N SER A 276 33.94 -12.48 -9.49
CA SER A 276 35.37 -12.40 -9.83
C SER A 276 36.24 -11.84 -8.70
N GLU A 277 35.69 -10.97 -7.84
CA GLU A 277 36.39 -10.38 -6.70
C GLU A 277 36.29 -11.24 -5.42
N THR A 278 35.26 -12.10 -5.31
CA THR A 278 34.90 -12.77 -4.05
C THR A 278 34.82 -14.30 -4.12
N ALA A 279 34.89 -14.90 -5.30
CA ALA A 279 34.86 -16.35 -5.46
C ALA A 279 36.22 -17.00 -5.22
N VAL A 280 36.17 -18.23 -4.69
CA VAL A 280 37.32 -19.14 -4.64
C VAL A 280 37.30 -19.95 -5.94
N PHE A 281 38.29 -19.74 -6.80
CA PHE A 281 38.55 -20.64 -7.93
C PHE A 281 39.41 -21.83 -7.50
#